data_AF-A0AAD5LWS7-F1
#
_entry.id   AF-A0AAD5LWS7-F1
#
_cell.length_a   1.000
_cell.length_b   1.000
_cell.length_c   1.000
_cell.angle_alpha   90.00
_cell.angle_beta   90.00
_cell.angle_gamma   90.00
#
_symmetry.space_group_name_H-M   'P 1'
#
loop_
_entity.id
_entity.type
_entity.pdbx_description
1 polymer ?
#
loop_
_entity_poly.entity_id
_entity_poly.type
_entity_poly.pdbx_seq_one_letter_code
_entity_poly.pdbx_strand_id
1 'polypeptide(L)'
;MKRRLDCAVKTEDGDSGADDQIKQALRDVLTREFLGNILSESVGSSPASTAPRRFGNVPFGATDEANVNAFLHQKLGKENLSRRAGPRGTRLTYIESCKAIELANQAFGFNGWSCRILECKEEYRERKNERWSIGFSSLVRIELKDGTSHEDFGFGQADGQPHLGAAIEQAKKASISDARKRALRLFGEYLGNSCYDREHIRDVHSNKV
;
A
#
# COMPACT_ATOMS: atom_id res chain seq x y z
N MET A 1 -104.03 21.94 7.37
CA MET A 1 -103.56 23.12 6.60
C MET A 1 -102.08 22.95 6.26
N LYS A 2 -101.68 23.24 4.99
CA LYS A 2 -100.30 23.48 4.46
C LYS A 2 -99.40 22.22 4.32
N ARG A 3 -98.96 21.73 3.14
CA ARG A 3 -98.33 22.20 1.87
C ARG A 3 -96.77 22.28 1.88
N ARG A 4 -96.18 21.54 0.91
CA ARG A 4 -95.01 21.79 0.00
C ARG A 4 -93.55 21.68 0.52
N LEU A 5 -92.74 20.78 -0.11
CA LEU A 5 -91.62 20.95 -1.11
C LEU A 5 -90.24 21.18 -0.42
N ASP A 6 -89.06 20.69 -0.81
CA ASP A 6 -88.52 19.98 -1.98
C ASP A 6 -87.05 19.53 -1.71
N CYS A 7 -86.51 18.72 -2.62
CA CYS A 7 -85.11 18.66 -3.12
C CYS A 7 -84.06 17.74 -2.45
N ALA A 8 -83.62 16.71 -3.20
CA ALA A 8 -82.27 16.15 -3.10
C ALA A 8 -81.79 15.65 -4.48
N VAL A 9 -81.00 16.52 -5.11
CA VAL A 9 -79.85 16.32 -6.03
C VAL A 9 -79.76 15.00 -6.81
N LYS A 10 -79.86 15.12 -8.14
CA LYS A 10 -79.36 14.16 -9.12
C LYS A 10 -77.83 14.26 -9.18
N THR A 11 -77.12 13.15 -9.00
CA THR A 11 -75.70 13.02 -9.36
C THR A 11 -75.61 12.74 -10.85
N GLU A 12 -74.90 13.61 -11.57
CA GLU A 12 -74.55 13.45 -12.98
C GLU A 12 -73.33 12.53 -13.08
N ASP A 13 -73.47 11.44 -13.86
CA ASP A 13 -72.37 10.58 -14.29
C ASP A 13 -71.53 11.34 -15.33
N GLY A 14 -70.30 11.69 -14.97
CA GLY A 14 -69.40 12.48 -15.79
C GLY A 14 -67.96 11.96 -15.78
N ASP A 15 -67.55 11.42 -16.94
CA ASP A 15 -66.20 11.26 -17.48
C ASP A 15 -65.21 10.30 -16.78
N SER A 16 -65.37 8.99 -17.05
CA SER A 16 -64.45 7.92 -16.63
C SER A 16 -63.15 7.84 -17.46
N GLY A 17 -62.96 8.65 -18.50
CA GLY A 17 -61.83 8.51 -19.42
C GLY A 17 -60.54 9.17 -18.95
N ALA A 18 -60.62 10.37 -18.37
CA ALA A 18 -59.44 11.13 -17.92
C ALA A 18 -58.84 10.57 -16.63
N ASP A 19 -59.72 10.09 -15.74
CA ASP A 19 -59.36 9.58 -14.42
C ASP A 19 -58.63 8.22 -14.51
N ASP A 20 -59.01 7.41 -15.50
CA ASP A 20 -58.35 6.14 -15.81
C ASP A 20 -56.98 6.35 -16.46
N GLN A 21 -56.79 7.41 -17.27
CA GLN A 21 -55.47 7.77 -17.80
C GLN A 21 -54.51 8.20 -16.70
N ILE A 22 -54.97 8.99 -15.73
CA ILE A 22 -54.13 9.43 -14.61
C ILE A 22 -53.77 8.24 -13.71
N LYS A 23 -54.73 7.34 -13.45
CA LYS A 23 -54.48 6.09 -12.69
C LYS A 23 -53.52 5.16 -13.42
N GLN A 24 -53.61 5.07 -14.75
CA GLN A 24 -52.68 4.28 -15.55
C GLN A 24 -51.28 4.89 -15.55
N ALA A 25 -51.16 6.21 -15.71
CA ALA A 25 -49.87 6.90 -15.66
C ALA A 25 -49.19 6.77 -14.29
N LEU A 26 -49.95 6.86 -13.19
CA LEU A 26 -49.43 6.64 -11.83
C LEU A 26 -48.98 5.19 -11.61
N ARG A 27 -49.71 4.20 -12.12
CA ARG A 27 -49.27 2.79 -12.09
C ARG A 27 -48.00 2.58 -12.90
N ASP A 28 -47.86 3.23 -14.05
CA ASP A 28 -46.68 3.10 -14.90
C ASP A 28 -45.44 3.78 -14.28
N VAL A 29 -45.61 4.93 -13.62
CA VAL A 29 -44.52 5.58 -12.87
C VAL A 29 -44.11 4.75 -11.65
N LEU A 30 -45.09 4.27 -10.88
CA LEU A 30 -44.83 3.44 -9.69
C LEU A 30 -44.20 2.10 -10.06
N THR A 31 -44.63 1.45 -11.14
CA THR A 31 -44.00 0.21 -11.63
C THR A 31 -42.60 0.46 -12.19
N ARG A 32 -42.34 1.62 -12.83
CA ARG A 32 -41.02 1.95 -13.35
C ARG A 32 -40.00 2.26 -12.25
N GLU A 33 -40.41 2.97 -11.20
CA GLU A 33 -39.56 3.21 -10.02
C GLU A 33 -39.38 1.95 -9.18
N PHE A 34 -40.44 1.15 -9.01
CA PHE A 34 -40.39 -0.09 -8.22
C PHE A 34 -39.60 -1.21 -8.93
N LEU A 35 -39.76 -1.38 -10.25
CA LEU A 35 -38.95 -2.31 -11.04
C LEU A 35 -37.50 -1.83 -11.21
N GLY A 36 -37.26 -0.51 -11.26
CA GLY A 36 -35.90 0.05 -11.27
C GLY A 36 -35.12 -0.28 -10.00
N ASN A 37 -35.79 -0.26 -8.85
CA ASN A 37 -35.19 -0.66 -7.56
C ASN A 37 -35.08 -2.19 -7.39
N ILE A 38 -35.99 -2.98 -7.97
CA ILE A 38 -35.90 -4.45 -7.94
C ILE A 38 -34.81 -4.98 -8.90
N LEU A 39 -34.61 -4.33 -10.05
CA LEU A 39 -33.58 -4.74 -11.02
C LEU A 39 -32.17 -4.31 -10.61
N SER A 40 -32.01 -3.33 -9.71
CA SER A 40 -30.69 -2.93 -9.19
C SER A 40 -30.13 -3.86 -8.11
N GLU A 41 -30.96 -4.75 -7.52
CA GLU A 41 -30.55 -5.71 -6.48
C GLU A 41 -30.11 -7.09 -7.00
N SER A 42 -29.89 -7.27 -8.30
CA SER A 42 -29.43 -8.56 -8.85
C SER A 42 -28.11 -8.51 -9.62
N VAL A 43 -27.15 -7.68 -9.18
CA VAL A 43 -25.75 -7.98 -9.45
C VAL A 43 -25.38 -9.18 -8.59
N GLY A 44 -25.40 -10.35 -9.22
CA GLY A 44 -25.03 -11.62 -8.60
C GLY A 44 -23.70 -11.51 -7.88
N SER A 45 -23.76 -11.39 -6.55
CA SER A 45 -22.67 -11.86 -5.72
C SER A 45 -22.71 -13.38 -5.82
N SER A 46 -21.86 -13.94 -6.68
CA SER A 46 -21.43 -15.32 -6.48
C SER A 46 -21.05 -15.45 -5.01
N PRO A 47 -21.36 -16.57 -4.33
CA PRO A 47 -20.81 -16.82 -3.02
C PRO A 47 -19.31 -17.02 -3.25
N ALA A 48 -18.56 -15.93 -3.27
CA ALA A 48 -17.12 -15.94 -3.23
C ALA A 48 -16.81 -16.81 -2.03
N SER A 49 -16.22 -17.98 -2.28
CA SER A 49 -15.76 -18.89 -1.24
C SER A 49 -15.12 -18.02 -0.17
N THR A 50 -15.72 -17.95 1.02
CA THR A 50 -15.22 -17.16 2.16
C THR A 50 -13.99 -17.86 2.74
N ALA A 51 -13.03 -18.20 1.88
CA ALA A 51 -11.70 -18.53 2.29
C ALA A 51 -11.15 -17.29 3.00
N PRO A 52 -10.55 -17.45 4.19
CA PRO A 52 -9.94 -16.32 4.87
C PRO A 52 -8.93 -15.68 3.91
N ARG A 53 -9.07 -14.36 3.70
CA ARG A 53 -8.13 -13.59 2.87
C ARG A 53 -6.75 -13.65 3.53
N ARG A 54 -5.89 -14.53 3.03
CA ARG A 54 -4.52 -14.71 3.52
C ARG A 54 -3.61 -13.66 2.87
N PHE A 55 -2.58 -13.27 3.60
CA PHE A 55 -1.49 -12.45 3.07
C PHE A 55 -0.98 -13.03 1.74
N GLY A 56 -0.71 -12.16 0.77
CA GLY A 56 -0.31 -12.51 -0.59
C GLY A 56 -1.48 -12.71 -1.56
N ASN A 57 -2.74 -12.59 -1.10
CA ASN A 57 -3.95 -12.68 -1.94
C ASN A 57 -4.99 -11.61 -1.58
N VAL A 58 -4.57 -10.53 -0.92
CA VAL A 58 -5.44 -9.44 -0.48
C VAL A 58 -5.18 -8.21 -1.35
N PRO A 59 -6.02 -7.91 -2.35
CA PRO A 59 -5.81 -6.74 -3.19
C PRO A 59 -5.93 -5.45 -2.38
N PHE A 60 -5.23 -4.40 -2.81
CA PHE A 60 -5.46 -3.05 -2.31
C PHE A 60 -6.87 -2.58 -2.74
N GLY A 61 -7.58 -1.90 -1.84
CA GLY A 61 -8.77 -1.16 -2.24
C GLY A 61 -8.37 0.09 -3.03
N ALA A 62 -9.23 0.60 -3.91
CA ALA A 62 -8.90 1.74 -4.77
C ALA A 62 -8.36 2.97 -4.01
N THR A 63 -8.93 3.27 -2.84
CA THR A 63 -8.46 4.36 -1.97
C THR A 63 -7.08 4.06 -1.38
N ASP A 64 -6.86 2.84 -0.87
CA ASP A 64 -5.56 2.44 -0.32
C ASP A 64 -4.48 2.49 -1.40
N GLU A 65 -4.78 1.99 -2.60
CA GLU A 65 -3.86 1.98 -3.73
C GLU A 65 -3.47 3.40 -4.14
N ALA A 66 -4.43 4.33 -4.25
CA ALA A 66 -4.16 5.72 -4.54
C ALA A 66 -3.28 6.38 -3.45
N ASN A 67 -3.56 6.12 -2.17
CA ASN A 67 -2.79 6.64 -1.05
C ASN A 67 -1.35 6.09 -1.03
N VAL A 68 -1.19 4.77 -1.18
CA VAL A 68 0.11 4.09 -1.26
C VAL A 68 0.89 4.65 -2.45
N ASN A 69 0.26 4.77 -3.60
CA ASN A 69 0.89 5.30 -4.81
C ASN A 69 1.38 6.74 -4.61
N ALA A 70 0.53 7.62 -4.05
CA ALA A 70 0.93 8.99 -3.75
C ALA A 70 2.09 9.06 -2.75
N PHE A 71 2.05 8.22 -1.70
CA PHE A 71 3.10 8.15 -0.69
C PHE A 71 4.43 7.69 -1.29
N LEU A 72 4.42 6.65 -2.13
CA LEU A 72 5.63 6.10 -2.74
C LEU A 72 6.30 7.04 -3.76
N HIS A 73 5.54 7.94 -4.39
CA HIS A 73 6.06 8.95 -5.33
C HIS A 73 6.66 10.18 -4.64
N GLN A 74 6.39 10.39 -3.35
CA GLN A 74 7.01 11.46 -2.59
C GLN A 74 8.53 11.20 -2.43
N LYS A 75 9.35 12.25 -2.55
CA LYS A 75 10.78 12.15 -2.22
C LYS A 75 11.02 12.33 -0.72
N LEU A 76 12.06 11.68 -0.19
CA LEU A 76 12.37 11.72 1.23
C LEU A 76 12.83 13.12 1.69
N GLY A 77 12.23 13.60 2.78
CA GLY A 77 12.69 14.79 3.48
C GLY A 77 14.00 14.57 4.25
N LYS A 78 14.64 15.68 4.65
CA LYS A 78 15.94 15.70 5.36
C LYS A 78 15.92 14.88 6.66
N GLU A 79 14.79 14.84 7.33
CA GLU A 79 14.56 14.17 8.61
C GLU A 79 14.67 12.64 8.53
N ASN A 80 14.51 12.07 7.33
CA ASN A 80 14.61 10.63 7.10
C ASN A 80 15.98 10.20 6.55
N LEU A 81 16.89 11.15 6.32
CA LEU A 81 18.16 10.94 5.64
C LEU A 81 19.35 11.10 6.60
N SER A 82 20.19 10.07 6.65
CA SER A 82 21.47 10.08 7.35
C SER A 82 22.63 10.27 6.36
N ARG A 83 23.77 10.75 6.86
CA ARG A 83 25.00 10.94 6.07
C ARG A 83 26.19 10.26 6.72
N ARG A 84 27.02 9.62 5.90
CA ARG A 84 28.33 9.07 6.30
C ARG A 84 29.43 9.56 5.39
N ALA A 85 30.67 9.50 5.88
CA ALA A 85 31.84 9.69 5.04
C ALA A 85 31.92 8.56 4.00
N GLY A 86 32.14 8.94 2.75
CA GLY A 86 32.37 8.06 1.63
C GLY A 86 33.82 8.11 1.16
N PRO A 87 34.16 7.31 0.14
CA PRO A 87 35.48 7.34 -0.48
C PRO A 87 35.82 8.74 -1.00
N ARG A 88 37.12 9.08 -1.01
CA ARG A 88 37.64 10.34 -1.57
C ARG A 88 37.02 11.60 -0.94
N GLY A 89 36.62 11.54 0.33
CA GLY A 89 36.04 12.67 1.07
C GLY A 89 34.60 13.01 0.67
N THR A 90 33.94 12.19 -0.16
CA THR A 90 32.53 12.36 -0.49
C THR A 90 31.65 12.10 0.74
N ARG A 91 30.41 12.60 0.73
CA ARG A 91 29.39 12.24 1.73
C ARG A 91 28.33 11.40 1.05
N LEU A 92 28.07 10.23 1.61
CA LEU A 92 27.01 9.33 1.12
C LEU A 92 25.77 9.54 1.97
N THR A 93 24.67 9.86 1.31
CA THR A 93 23.35 9.96 1.93
C THR A 93 22.65 8.60 1.86
N TYR A 94 22.00 8.19 2.94
CA TYR A 94 21.32 6.90 3.03
C TYR A 94 20.17 6.95 4.05
N ILE A 95 19.22 6.02 3.92
CA ILE A 95 18.24 5.74 4.96
C ILE A 95 18.76 4.69 5.93
N GLU A 96 18.53 4.91 7.23
CA GLU A 96 18.82 3.91 8.25
C GLU A 96 17.86 2.73 8.14
N SER A 97 18.31 1.54 8.57
CA SER A 97 17.51 0.33 8.44
C SER A 97 16.23 0.39 9.27
N CYS A 98 16.28 0.96 10.48
CA CYS A 98 15.08 1.16 11.31
C CYS A 98 14.10 2.10 10.61
N LYS A 99 14.61 3.17 10.00
CA LYS A 99 13.78 4.12 9.29
C LYS A 99 13.07 3.50 8.07
N ALA A 100 13.77 2.67 7.29
CA ALA A 100 13.15 1.94 6.18
C ALA A 100 11.97 1.06 6.63
N ILE A 101 12.06 0.43 7.80
CA ILE A 101 10.97 -0.39 8.38
C ILE A 101 9.79 0.49 8.80
N GLU A 102 10.05 1.63 9.45
CA GLU A 102 9.00 2.60 9.81
C GLU A 102 8.26 3.10 8.58
N LEU A 103 8.98 3.52 7.53
CA LEU A 103 8.40 4.03 6.29
C LEU A 103 7.58 2.94 5.57
N ALA A 104 8.05 1.69 5.56
CA ALA A 104 7.28 0.57 5.02
C ALA A 104 5.99 0.31 5.82
N ASN A 105 6.05 0.38 7.14
CA ASN A 105 4.86 0.27 8.00
C ASN A 105 3.88 1.43 7.79
N GLN A 106 4.37 2.64 7.51
CA GLN A 106 3.52 3.79 7.19
C GLN A 106 2.87 3.65 5.80
N ALA A 107 3.65 3.21 4.81
CA ALA A 107 3.17 3.05 3.44
C ALA A 107 2.14 1.91 3.34
N PHE A 108 2.48 0.73 3.85
CA PHE A 108 1.70 -0.49 3.60
C PHE A 108 0.83 -0.91 4.78
N GLY A 109 1.10 -0.40 5.99
CA GLY A 109 0.54 -0.92 7.23
C GLY A 109 1.35 -2.10 7.78
N PHE A 110 1.26 -2.35 9.08
CA PHE A 110 2.04 -3.40 9.77
C PHE A 110 1.80 -4.82 9.22
N ASN A 111 0.65 -5.08 8.60
CA ASN A 111 0.26 -6.34 7.99
C ASN A 111 0.21 -6.28 6.46
N GLY A 112 0.62 -5.16 5.86
CA GLY A 112 0.57 -4.94 4.41
C GLY A 112 1.82 -5.37 3.66
N TRP A 113 2.90 -5.69 4.37
CA TRP A 113 4.15 -6.15 3.80
C TRP A 113 4.80 -7.22 4.67
N SER A 114 5.71 -8.00 4.07
CA SER A 114 6.55 -8.97 4.76
C SER A 114 7.97 -8.93 4.21
N CYS A 115 8.92 -9.40 5.00
CA CYS A 115 10.33 -9.49 4.63
C CYS A 115 10.82 -10.90 4.89
N ARG A 116 11.19 -11.63 3.83
CA ARG A 116 11.74 -12.99 3.92
C ARG A 116 13.21 -12.98 3.51
N ILE A 117 14.05 -13.65 4.29
CA ILE A 117 15.44 -13.91 3.93
C ILE A 117 15.41 -15.22 3.13
N LEU A 118 15.69 -15.14 1.83
CA LEU A 118 15.73 -16.31 0.94
C LEU A 118 17.07 -17.02 1.05
N GLU A 119 18.15 -16.25 1.12
CA GLU A 119 19.52 -16.77 1.25
C GLU A 119 20.34 -15.85 2.15
N CYS A 120 21.27 -16.44 2.89
CA CYS A 120 22.31 -15.71 3.61
C CYS A 120 23.59 -16.53 3.60
N LYS A 121 24.54 -16.12 2.76
CA LYS A 121 25.73 -16.89 2.41
C LYS A 121 26.98 -16.18 2.91
N GLU A 122 27.88 -16.94 3.53
CA GLU A 122 29.23 -16.49 3.84
C GLU A 122 30.05 -16.52 2.55
N GLU A 123 30.53 -15.36 2.09
CA GLU A 123 31.30 -15.25 0.85
C GLU A 123 32.79 -15.46 1.08
N TYR A 124 33.31 -14.97 2.20
CA TYR A 124 34.69 -15.20 2.60
C TYR A 124 34.83 -15.11 4.12
N ARG A 125 35.86 -15.79 4.63
CA ARG A 125 36.31 -15.72 6.02
C ARG A 125 37.82 -15.82 6.06
N GLU A 126 38.47 -14.73 6.47
CA GLU A 126 39.91 -14.62 6.56
C GLU A 126 40.35 -14.26 7.97
N ARG A 127 41.52 -14.77 8.39
CA ARG A 127 42.18 -14.37 9.64
C ARG A 127 43.60 -13.90 9.32
N LYS A 128 43.89 -12.62 9.58
CA LYS A 128 45.21 -12.00 9.38
C LYS A 128 45.63 -11.28 10.66
N ASN A 129 46.84 -11.52 11.14
CA ASN A 129 47.37 -10.93 12.39
C ASN A 129 46.39 -11.08 13.57
N GLU A 130 45.80 -12.26 13.72
CA GLU A 130 44.77 -12.57 14.72
C GLU A 130 43.46 -11.79 14.62
N ARG A 131 43.26 -10.99 13.55
CA ARG A 131 42.04 -10.25 13.28
C ARG A 131 41.24 -10.95 12.18
N TRP A 132 39.94 -11.04 12.39
CA TRP A 132 38.98 -11.64 11.47
C TRP A 132 38.43 -10.61 10.49
N SER A 133 38.36 -11.00 9.22
CA SER A 133 37.63 -10.32 8.16
C SER A 133 36.65 -11.29 7.54
N ILE A 134 35.37 -10.95 7.54
CA ILE A 134 34.29 -11.82 7.06
C ILE A 134 33.27 -11.02 6.26
N GLY A 135 32.74 -11.63 5.20
CA GLY A 135 31.73 -11.05 4.32
C GLY A 135 30.54 -11.99 4.14
N PHE A 136 29.33 -11.42 4.18
CA PHE A 136 28.08 -12.12 3.89
C PHE A 136 27.33 -11.42 2.76
N SER A 137 26.77 -12.22 1.85
CA SER A 137 25.71 -11.81 0.95
C SER A 137 24.37 -12.33 1.48
N SER A 138 23.30 -11.56 1.28
CA SER A 138 21.94 -12.00 1.61
C SER A 138 20.97 -11.65 0.50
N LEU A 139 20.10 -12.58 0.13
CA LEU A 139 18.96 -12.34 -0.75
C LEU A 139 17.70 -12.16 0.10
N VAL A 140 17.03 -11.03 -0.06
CA VAL A 140 15.79 -10.72 0.65
C VAL A 140 14.67 -10.47 -0.33
N ARG A 141 13.50 -11.06 -0.04
CA ARG A 141 12.24 -10.79 -0.72
C ARG A 141 11.34 -9.95 0.18
N ILE A 142 10.90 -8.82 -0.36
CA ILE A 142 9.78 -8.06 0.19
C ILE A 142 8.54 -8.42 -0.61
N GLU A 143 7.47 -8.77 0.08
CA GLU A 143 6.18 -9.13 -0.52
C GLU A 143 5.10 -8.28 0.13
N LEU A 144 4.13 -7.81 -0.65
CA LEU A 144 2.98 -7.04 -0.21
C LEU A 144 1.75 -7.93 -0.03
N LYS A 145 0.71 -7.41 0.64
CA LYS A 145 -0.52 -8.17 0.96
C LYS A 145 -1.25 -8.71 -0.26
N ASP A 146 -1.07 -8.10 -1.44
CA ASP A 146 -1.66 -8.47 -2.72
C ASP A 146 -0.84 -9.51 -3.50
N GLY A 147 0.37 -9.84 -3.03
CA GLY A 147 1.30 -10.77 -3.68
C GLY A 147 2.39 -10.11 -4.52
N THR A 148 2.34 -8.78 -4.71
CA THR A 148 3.40 -8.03 -5.39
C THR A 148 4.71 -8.14 -4.60
N SER A 149 5.82 -8.42 -5.27
CA SER A 149 7.10 -8.66 -4.59
C SER A 149 8.31 -8.14 -5.34
N HIS A 150 9.32 -7.72 -4.57
CA HIS A 150 10.64 -7.38 -5.08
C HIS A 150 11.73 -8.08 -4.27
N GLU A 151 12.79 -8.47 -4.97
CA GLU A 151 13.94 -9.17 -4.41
C GLU A 151 15.21 -8.38 -4.75
N ASP A 152 16.12 -8.28 -3.79
CA ASP A 152 17.45 -7.72 -4.04
C ASP A 152 18.48 -8.37 -3.11
N PHE A 153 19.74 -8.33 -3.53
CA PHE A 153 20.87 -8.77 -2.76
C PHE A 153 21.42 -7.63 -1.91
N GLY A 154 21.94 -7.94 -0.73
CA GLY A 154 22.71 -7.02 0.10
C GLY A 154 24.02 -7.63 0.53
N PHE A 155 24.98 -6.77 0.87
CA PHE A 155 26.30 -7.20 1.30
C PHE A 155 26.67 -6.56 2.64
N GLY A 156 27.28 -7.35 3.51
CA GLY A 156 27.74 -6.90 4.82
C GLY A 156 29.08 -7.52 5.15
N GLN A 157 29.99 -6.70 5.66
CA GLN A 157 31.33 -7.13 6.03
C GLN A 157 31.69 -6.62 7.42
N ALA A 158 32.57 -7.35 8.08
CA ALA A 158 33.21 -6.94 9.31
C ALA A 158 34.70 -7.24 9.19
N ASP A 159 35.50 -6.17 9.17
CA ASP A 159 36.95 -6.25 9.02
C ASP A 159 37.66 -5.98 10.34
N GLY A 160 38.78 -6.67 10.55
CA GLY A 160 39.66 -6.39 11.67
C GLY A 160 39.06 -6.70 13.04
N GLN A 161 38.16 -7.69 13.16
CA GLN A 161 37.51 -8.02 14.43
C GLN A 161 38.35 -9.00 15.27
N PRO A 162 38.51 -8.80 16.59
CA PRO A 162 39.27 -9.72 17.45
C PRO A 162 38.55 -11.06 17.65
N HIS A 163 37.22 -11.05 17.70
CA HIS A 163 36.40 -12.22 18.01
C HIS A 163 35.55 -12.60 16.80
N LEU A 164 35.61 -13.88 16.40
CA LEU A 164 34.87 -14.40 15.24
C LEU A 164 33.36 -14.22 15.39
N GLY A 165 32.81 -14.43 16.59
CA GLY A 165 31.37 -14.28 16.85
C GLY A 165 30.87 -12.86 16.57
N ALA A 166 31.59 -11.85 17.04
CA ALA A 166 31.26 -10.44 16.78
C ALA A 166 31.39 -10.09 15.29
N ALA A 167 32.39 -10.65 14.60
CA ALA A 167 32.57 -10.47 13.15
C ALA A 167 31.38 -11.03 12.36
N ILE A 168 30.99 -12.28 12.67
CA ILE A 168 29.82 -12.94 12.05
C ILE A 168 28.55 -12.13 12.32
N GLU A 169 28.32 -11.75 13.58
CA GLU A 169 27.14 -10.99 13.97
C GLU A 169 27.02 -9.68 13.20
N GLN A 170 28.08 -8.89 13.16
CA GLN A 170 28.11 -7.60 12.47
C GLN A 170 27.91 -7.75 10.95
N ALA A 171 28.70 -8.62 10.30
CA ALA A 171 28.65 -8.78 8.84
C ALA A 171 27.29 -9.36 8.39
N LYS A 172 26.79 -10.38 9.10
CA LYS A 172 25.51 -11.01 8.79
C LYS A 172 24.34 -10.04 8.96
N LYS A 173 24.27 -9.32 10.09
CA LYS A 173 23.23 -8.29 10.33
C LYS A 173 23.28 -7.17 9.29
N ALA A 174 24.49 -6.71 8.93
CA ALA A 174 24.69 -5.69 7.91
C ALA A 174 24.18 -6.15 6.54
N SER A 175 24.50 -7.39 6.12
CA SER A 175 24.08 -7.92 4.82
C SER A 175 22.56 -8.01 4.66
N ILE A 176 21.86 -8.48 5.70
CA ILE A 176 20.39 -8.59 5.71
C ILE A 176 19.75 -7.20 5.72
N SER A 177 20.28 -6.28 6.53
CA SER A 177 19.78 -4.91 6.61
C SER A 177 19.97 -4.16 5.30
N ASP A 178 21.09 -4.37 4.61
CA ASP A 178 21.34 -3.81 3.29
C ASP A 178 20.38 -4.38 2.23
N ALA A 179 20.23 -5.70 2.18
CA ALA A 179 19.33 -6.39 1.26
C ALA A 179 17.88 -5.89 1.41
N ARG A 180 17.40 -5.76 2.65
CA ARG A 180 16.08 -5.24 2.96
C ARG A 180 15.86 -3.83 2.42
N LYS A 181 16.80 -2.90 2.69
CA LYS A 181 16.69 -1.52 2.19
C LYS A 181 16.69 -1.48 0.67
N ARG A 182 17.52 -2.31 0.04
CA ARG A 182 17.63 -2.38 -1.41
C ARG A 182 16.39 -2.97 -2.07
N ALA A 183 15.77 -3.97 -1.47
CA ALA A 183 14.50 -4.50 -1.95
C ALA A 183 13.34 -3.50 -1.73
N LEU A 184 13.30 -2.81 -0.58
CA LEU A 184 12.27 -1.80 -0.29
C LEU A 184 12.32 -0.60 -1.25
N ARG A 185 13.50 -0.14 -1.66
CA ARG A 185 13.61 1.01 -2.57
C ARG A 185 12.93 0.78 -3.93
N LEU A 186 12.78 -0.48 -4.35
CA LEU A 186 12.20 -0.83 -5.65
C LEU A 186 10.72 -0.47 -5.75
N PHE A 187 10.04 -0.29 -4.61
CA PHE A 187 8.64 0.14 -4.58
C PHE A 187 8.44 1.64 -4.79
N GLY A 188 9.47 2.49 -4.60
CA GLY A 188 9.32 3.92 -4.88
C GLY A 188 10.33 4.86 -4.23
N GLU A 189 10.20 6.14 -4.57
CA GLU A 189 11.04 7.27 -4.11
C GLU A 189 11.10 7.37 -2.59
N TYR A 190 9.95 7.22 -1.95
CA TYR A 190 9.82 7.41 -0.50
C TYR A 190 10.44 6.26 0.31
N LEU A 191 10.56 5.07 -0.27
CA LEU A 191 11.22 3.92 0.38
C LEU A 191 12.73 3.86 0.13
N GLY A 192 13.31 4.96 -0.37
CA GLY A 192 14.74 5.15 -0.46
C GLY A 192 15.29 5.29 -1.86
N ASN A 193 14.47 5.19 -2.92
CA ASN A 193 14.97 5.40 -4.28
C ASN A 193 15.45 6.85 -4.48
N SER A 194 14.83 7.81 -3.79
CA SER A 194 15.22 9.22 -3.80
C SER A 194 16.63 9.49 -3.25
N CYS A 195 17.24 8.54 -2.54
CA CYS A 195 18.65 8.65 -2.11
C CYS A 195 19.63 8.65 -3.30
N TYR A 196 19.22 8.13 -4.45
CA TYR A 196 20.05 8.03 -5.65
C TYR A 196 19.93 9.25 -6.57
N ASP A 197 18.91 10.08 -6.37
CA ASP A 197 18.72 11.33 -7.08
C ASP A 197 19.67 12.42 -6.54
N ARG A 198 20.72 12.72 -7.30
CA ARG A 198 21.74 13.70 -6.92
C ARG A 198 21.21 15.13 -6.82
N GLU A 199 20.19 15.48 -7.62
CA GLU A 199 19.59 16.81 -7.60
C GLU A 199 18.75 16.96 -6.33
N HIS A 200 17.88 15.98 -6.06
CA HIS A 200 17.09 15.95 -4.82
C HIS A 200 17.97 16.03 -3.57
N ILE A 201 19.03 15.22 -3.49
CA ILE A 201 19.94 15.24 -2.34
C ILE A 201 20.64 16.60 -2.19
N ARG A 202 20.97 17.28 -3.29
CA ARG A 202 21.52 18.64 -3.24
C ARG A 202 20.49 19.63 -2.69
N ASP A 203 19.26 19.56 -3.18
CA ASP A 203 18.20 20.51 -2.83
C ASP A 203 17.79 20.39 -1.36
N VAL A 204 17.58 19.16 -0.87
CA VAL A 204 17.30 18.85 0.55
C VAL A 204 18.40 19.36 1.48
N HIS A 205 19.66 19.35 1.02
CA HIS A 205 20.78 19.84 1.81
C HIS A 205 20.95 21.36 1.74
N SER A 206 20.44 22.00 0.69
CA SER A 206 20.44 23.45 0.53
C SER A 206 19.24 24.15 1.17
N ASN A 207 18.36 23.41 1.86
CA ASN A 207 17.09 23.89 2.43
C ASN A 207 16.18 24.59 1.37
N LYS A 208 16.25 24.16 0.11
CA LYS A 208 15.39 24.66 -0.98
C LYS A 208 14.09 23.87 -1.14
N VAL A 209 13.85 22.90 -0.25
CA VAL A 209 12.73 21.96 -0.25
C VAL A 209 11.94 22.15 1.03
#